data_AF-A0A844MDB8-F1
#
_entry.id   AF-A0A844MDB8-F1
#
_cell.length_a   1.000
_cell.length_b   1.000
_cell.length_c   1.000
_cell.angle_alpha   90.00
_cell.angle_beta   90.00
_cell.angle_gamma   90.00
#
_symmetry.space_group_name_H-M   'P 1'
#
loop_
_entity.id
_entity.type
_entity.pdbx_description
1 polymer ?
#
loop_
_entity_poly.entity_id
_entity_poly.type
_entity_poly.pdbx_seq_one_letter_code
_entity_poly.pdbx_strand_id
1 'polypeptide(L)'
;MPHPQNLPFLESVGWQLNNVYQLTEKEMIQLYQRNWYHQTTFNNLKEEEKDFVHYLAKKYNSWILPDLEMFHIEHHNKILKILNAFNPEVLKKASAHFAGGTLLALEYDEYRLSKDIDFLIPYGTESYRYLRKLLYDEGITALFQSITDIELGESTINQYGIRFPVTVNETNIKVEIVVNGGFTLDPPVYPNWANNIPSLSISDRFTSKLMANADRWNDASTQSRDLIDLAILRVNNEIPLRAIAKAEETYEVKKPLVKAINNFIDKEEYRDKCFQQLNVLDNKIPVIMNGINLLFIEFN
;
A
#
# COMPACT_ATOMS: atom_id res chain seq x y z
N MET A 1 -19.54 8.29 12.31
CA MET A 1 -18.26 8.99 12.22
C MET A 1 -18.44 10.38 12.81
N PRO A 2 -17.49 10.95 13.57
CA PRO A 2 -17.59 12.36 13.97
C PRO A 2 -17.52 13.26 12.74
N HIS A 3 -18.26 14.38 12.75
CA HIS A 3 -18.15 15.41 11.70
C HIS A 3 -16.77 16.07 11.78
N PRO A 4 -16.01 16.16 10.68
CA PRO A 4 -14.75 16.91 10.66
C PRO A 4 -14.99 18.37 11.02
N GLN A 5 -14.02 18.99 11.69
CA GLN A 5 -14.10 20.41 12.03
C GLN A 5 -13.88 21.31 10.82
N ASN A 6 -13.22 20.80 9.77
CA ASN A 6 -12.85 21.56 8.59
C ASN A 6 -13.16 20.77 7.32
N LEU A 7 -13.91 21.37 6.40
CA LEU A 7 -14.32 20.79 5.13
C LEU A 7 -13.94 21.77 3.98
N PRO A 8 -12.63 21.98 3.74
CA PRO A 8 -12.15 23.01 2.81
C PRO A 8 -12.64 22.81 1.37
N PHE A 9 -12.80 21.58 0.90
CA PHE A 9 -13.38 21.32 -0.42
C PHE A 9 -14.88 21.67 -0.44
N LEU A 10 -15.66 21.27 0.58
CA LEU A 10 -17.07 21.63 0.72
C LEU A 10 -17.28 23.14 0.79
N GLU A 11 -16.43 23.87 1.51
CA GLU A 11 -16.43 25.33 1.57
C GLU A 11 -16.18 25.93 0.19
N SER A 12 -15.24 25.36 -0.58
CA SER A 12 -14.89 25.83 -1.92
C SER A 12 -16.04 25.61 -2.91
N VAL A 13 -16.67 24.43 -2.90
CA VAL A 13 -17.79 24.13 -3.79
C VAL A 13 -19.13 24.72 -3.31
N GLY A 14 -19.20 25.09 -2.03
CA GLY A 14 -20.34 25.68 -1.35
C GLY A 14 -20.24 27.20 -1.18
N TRP A 15 -19.37 27.88 -1.93
CA TRP A 15 -19.03 29.30 -1.74
C TRP A 15 -20.22 30.29 -1.74
N GLN A 16 -21.39 29.89 -2.25
CA GLN A 16 -22.61 30.71 -2.25
C GLN A 16 -23.44 30.57 -0.96
N LEU A 17 -23.11 29.61 -0.10
CA LEU A 17 -23.83 29.33 1.14
C LEU A 17 -23.23 30.14 2.28
N ASN A 18 -24.09 30.66 3.17
CA ASN A 18 -23.64 31.41 4.35
C ASN A 18 -22.80 30.54 5.30
N ASN A 19 -23.15 29.26 5.43
CA ASN A 19 -22.45 28.32 6.29
C ASN A 19 -22.71 26.87 5.84
N VAL A 20 -21.70 26.21 5.26
CA VAL A 20 -21.80 24.81 4.80
C VAL A 20 -21.99 23.81 5.95
N TYR A 21 -21.61 24.16 7.18
CA TYR A 21 -21.72 23.29 8.36
C TYR A 21 -23.14 23.23 8.94
N GLN A 22 -24.08 24.06 8.46
CA GLN A 22 -25.50 23.97 8.82
C GLN A 22 -26.28 22.98 7.94
N LEU A 23 -25.65 22.48 6.87
CA LEU A 23 -26.24 21.48 6.00
C LEU A 23 -26.40 20.15 6.73
N THR A 24 -27.49 19.44 6.44
CA THR A 24 -27.63 18.03 6.81
C THR A 24 -26.61 17.18 6.03
N GLU A 25 -26.25 16.01 6.56
CA GLU A 25 -25.40 15.04 5.87
C GLU A 25 -25.90 14.73 4.43
N LYS A 26 -27.22 14.70 4.23
CA LYS A 26 -27.85 14.49 2.92
C LYS A 26 -27.64 15.66 1.96
N GLU A 27 -27.71 16.90 2.45
CA GLU A 27 -27.43 18.09 1.63
C GLU A 27 -25.94 18.22 1.31
N MET A 28 -25.07 17.88 2.27
CA MET A 28 -23.63 17.85 2.05
C MET A 28 -23.25 16.86 0.93
N ILE A 29 -23.75 15.61 0.97
CA ILE A 29 -23.43 14.63 -0.09
C ILE A 29 -23.97 15.07 -1.46
N GLN A 30 -25.14 15.72 -1.53
CA GLN A 30 -25.66 16.28 -2.77
C GLN A 30 -24.78 17.41 -3.32
N LEU A 31 -24.23 18.25 -2.44
CA LEU A 31 -23.33 19.32 -2.81
C LEU A 31 -21.99 18.80 -3.33
N TYR A 32 -21.43 17.77 -2.68
CA TYR A 32 -20.25 17.05 -3.17
C TYR A 32 -20.52 16.41 -4.54
N GLN A 33 -21.59 15.63 -4.68
CA GLN A 33 -21.98 15.01 -5.95
C GLN A 33 -22.03 16.04 -7.09
N ARG A 34 -22.76 17.13 -6.91
CA ARG A 34 -22.93 18.15 -7.95
C ARG A 34 -21.62 18.79 -8.40
N ASN A 35 -20.62 18.86 -7.52
CA ASN A 35 -19.37 19.58 -7.77
C ASN A 35 -18.14 18.67 -7.76
N TRP A 36 -18.32 17.35 -7.82
CA TRP A 36 -17.25 16.37 -7.60
C TRP A 36 -16.09 16.53 -8.58
N TYR A 37 -16.39 16.87 -9.83
CA TYR A 37 -15.41 17.12 -10.89
C TYR A 37 -14.45 18.30 -10.60
N HIS A 38 -14.75 19.16 -9.61
CA HIS A 38 -13.86 20.26 -9.20
C HIS A 38 -12.80 19.85 -8.18
N GLN A 39 -12.79 18.60 -7.69
CA GLN A 39 -11.82 18.15 -6.69
C GLN A 39 -10.36 18.35 -7.12
N THR A 40 -10.07 18.14 -8.42
CA THR A 40 -8.74 18.33 -9.00
C THR A 40 -8.43 19.82 -9.25
N THR A 41 -9.45 20.62 -9.55
CA THR A 41 -9.32 22.08 -9.74
C THR A 41 -8.92 22.79 -8.46
N PHE A 42 -9.61 22.49 -7.36
CA PHE A 42 -9.30 23.09 -6.06
C PHE A 42 -8.12 22.43 -5.36
N ASN A 43 -7.91 21.13 -5.60
CA ASN A 43 -6.82 20.33 -5.05
C ASN A 43 -6.63 20.52 -3.53
N ASN A 44 -7.75 20.63 -2.80
CA ASN A 44 -7.78 20.92 -1.37
C ASN A 44 -8.63 19.94 -0.56
N LEU A 45 -9.09 18.85 -1.18
CA LEU A 45 -9.76 17.75 -0.49
C LEU A 45 -8.74 17.01 0.39
N LYS A 46 -8.77 17.30 1.68
CA LYS A 46 -7.86 16.70 2.67
C LYS A 46 -8.34 15.32 3.11
N GLU A 47 -7.45 14.51 3.68
CA GLU A 47 -7.77 13.13 4.10
C GLU A 47 -8.95 13.06 5.07
N GLU A 48 -9.02 13.92 6.09
CA GLU A 48 -10.15 13.96 7.04
C GLU A 48 -11.50 14.25 6.34
N GLU A 49 -11.49 15.13 5.33
CA GLU A 49 -12.67 15.45 4.55
C GLU A 49 -12.99 14.32 3.56
N LYS A 50 -11.98 13.72 2.92
CA LYS A 50 -12.13 12.56 2.03
C LYS A 50 -12.77 11.38 2.76
N ASP A 51 -12.31 11.08 3.98
CA ASP A 51 -12.88 10.09 4.89
C ASP A 51 -14.36 10.38 5.20
N PHE A 52 -14.70 11.64 5.45
CA PHE A 52 -16.08 12.05 5.68
C PHE A 52 -16.96 11.94 4.43
N VAL A 53 -16.47 12.38 3.26
CA VAL A 53 -17.15 12.20 1.97
C VAL A 53 -17.36 10.71 1.69
N HIS A 54 -16.36 9.86 2.00
CA HIS A 54 -16.45 8.41 1.84
C HIS A 54 -17.53 7.79 2.73
N TYR A 55 -17.58 8.19 4.01
CA TYR A 55 -18.66 7.79 4.92
C TYR A 55 -20.04 8.20 4.39
N LEU A 56 -20.20 9.44 3.91
CA LEU A 56 -21.45 9.90 3.31
C LEU A 56 -21.79 9.11 2.04
N ALA A 57 -20.81 8.89 1.17
CA ALA A 57 -20.98 8.17 -0.08
C ALA A 57 -21.44 6.73 0.16
N LYS A 58 -20.88 6.04 1.16
CA LYS A 58 -21.35 4.72 1.61
C LYS A 58 -22.76 4.78 2.18
N LYS A 59 -23.02 5.70 3.12
CA LYS A 59 -24.31 5.83 3.81
C LYS A 59 -25.47 6.10 2.85
N TYR A 60 -25.23 6.88 1.81
CA TYR A 60 -26.26 7.31 0.86
C TYR A 60 -26.17 6.62 -0.51
N ASN A 61 -25.33 5.58 -0.66
CA ASN A 61 -25.11 4.86 -1.92
C ASN A 61 -24.84 5.81 -3.11
N SER A 62 -23.89 6.73 -2.91
CA SER A 62 -23.57 7.79 -3.86
C SER A 62 -22.81 7.28 -5.08
N TRP A 63 -23.04 7.89 -6.25
CA TRP A 63 -22.30 7.58 -7.48
C TRP A 63 -20.83 8.00 -7.44
N ILE A 64 -20.42 8.85 -6.49
CA ILE A 64 -19.01 9.23 -6.28
C ILE A 64 -18.22 8.17 -5.52
N LEU A 65 -18.89 7.16 -4.95
CA LEU A 65 -18.24 6.12 -4.15
C LEU A 65 -17.11 5.40 -4.91
N PRO A 66 -17.29 5.00 -6.20
CA PRO A 66 -16.19 4.44 -6.98
C PRO A 66 -15.00 5.39 -7.12
N ASP A 67 -15.21 6.69 -7.33
CA ASP A 67 -14.11 7.67 -7.44
C ASP A 67 -13.31 7.82 -6.14
N LEU A 68 -13.88 7.41 -5.00
CA LEU A 68 -13.21 7.42 -3.69
C LEU A 68 -12.52 6.09 -3.37
N GLU A 69 -12.97 5.00 -3.99
CA GLU A 69 -12.52 3.63 -3.69
C GLU A 69 -11.64 3.04 -4.80
N MET A 70 -11.65 3.64 -6.00
CA MET A 70 -10.84 3.21 -7.13
C MET A 70 -9.52 3.98 -7.18
N PHE A 71 -8.48 3.23 -7.49
CA PHE A 71 -7.17 3.73 -7.84
C PHE A 71 -7.16 4.29 -9.28
N HIS A 72 -6.25 5.22 -9.59
CA HIS A 72 -6.08 5.76 -10.94
C HIS A 72 -5.42 4.76 -11.88
N ILE A 73 -4.54 3.89 -11.37
CA ILE A 73 -3.88 2.86 -12.19
C ILE A 73 -4.79 1.63 -12.26
N GLU A 74 -5.22 1.26 -13.46
CA GLU A 74 -6.11 0.11 -13.70
C GLU A 74 -5.58 -1.19 -13.07
N HIS A 75 -4.27 -1.42 -13.15
CA HIS A 75 -3.61 -2.58 -12.53
C HIS A 75 -3.82 -2.63 -11.01
N HIS A 76 -3.80 -1.48 -10.34
CA HIS A 76 -4.02 -1.38 -8.90
C HIS A 76 -5.49 -1.66 -8.52
N ASN A 77 -6.46 -1.30 -9.37
CA ASN A 77 -7.85 -1.73 -9.18
C ASN A 77 -8.03 -3.23 -9.32
N LYS A 78 -7.30 -3.88 -10.24
CA LYS A 78 -7.28 -5.36 -10.36
C LYS A 78 -6.70 -6.00 -9.10
N ILE A 79 -5.61 -5.42 -8.55
CA ILE A 79 -5.06 -5.83 -7.25
C ILE A 79 -6.09 -5.66 -6.13
N LEU A 80 -6.76 -4.51 -6.04
CA LEU A 80 -7.80 -4.25 -5.04
C LEU A 80 -8.94 -5.27 -5.13
N LYS A 81 -9.34 -5.67 -6.35
CA LYS A 81 -10.33 -6.72 -6.57
C LYS A 81 -9.88 -8.05 -5.97
N ILE A 82 -8.62 -8.45 -6.18
CA ILE A 82 -8.06 -9.66 -5.56
C ILE A 82 -7.98 -9.52 -4.03
N LEU A 83 -7.54 -8.36 -3.52
CA LEU A 83 -7.50 -8.10 -2.08
C LEU A 83 -8.87 -8.26 -1.42
N ASN A 84 -9.93 -7.74 -2.05
CA ASN A 84 -11.31 -7.88 -1.59
C ASN A 84 -11.88 -9.31 -1.71
N ALA A 85 -11.28 -10.15 -2.55
CA ALA A 85 -11.67 -11.55 -2.72
C ALA A 85 -11.10 -12.46 -1.62
N PHE A 86 -9.98 -12.09 -0.99
CA PHE A 86 -9.40 -12.85 0.11
C PHE A 86 -10.35 -12.94 1.31
N ASN A 87 -10.27 -14.06 2.03
CA ASN A 87 -10.96 -14.24 3.30
C ASN A 87 -10.13 -13.59 4.43
N PRO A 88 -10.59 -12.47 5.02
CA PRO A 88 -9.83 -11.75 6.04
C PRO A 88 -9.64 -12.58 7.31
N GLU A 89 -10.56 -13.49 7.65
CA GLU A 89 -10.44 -14.32 8.86
C GLU A 89 -9.36 -15.40 8.71
N VAL A 90 -9.20 -15.96 7.50
CA VAL A 90 -8.10 -16.87 7.19
C VAL A 90 -6.77 -16.16 7.30
N LEU A 91 -6.64 -14.95 6.73
CA LEU A 91 -5.43 -14.14 6.80
C LEU A 91 -5.08 -13.75 8.25
N LYS A 92 -6.06 -13.30 9.04
CA LYS A 92 -5.88 -12.97 10.46
C LYS A 92 -5.40 -14.18 11.27
N LYS A 93 -6.07 -15.33 11.10
CA LYS A 93 -5.71 -16.56 11.82
C LYS A 93 -4.32 -17.07 11.43
N ALA A 94 -3.92 -16.88 10.17
CA ALA A 94 -2.59 -17.19 9.69
C ALA A 94 -1.55 -16.07 9.95
N SER A 95 -1.93 -14.97 10.61
CA SER A 95 -1.07 -13.79 10.80
C SER A 95 -0.38 -13.36 9.51
N ALA A 96 -1.09 -13.47 8.37
CA ALA A 96 -0.59 -13.17 7.04
C ALA A 96 -0.83 -11.69 6.77
N HIS A 97 0.21 -10.88 6.92
CA HIS A 97 0.13 -9.43 6.78
C HIS A 97 0.45 -9.01 5.35
N PHE A 98 -0.46 -8.31 4.68
CA PHE A 98 -0.22 -7.69 3.38
C PHE A 98 0.98 -6.74 3.48
N ALA A 99 1.86 -6.81 2.49
CA ALA A 99 3.22 -6.33 2.56
C ALA A 99 3.73 -5.88 1.17
N GLY A 100 5.04 -5.67 1.09
CA GLY A 100 5.72 -5.43 -0.16
C GLY A 100 5.49 -4.02 -0.72
N GLY A 101 5.91 -3.85 -1.97
CA GLY A 101 5.84 -2.56 -2.64
C GLY A 101 4.41 -2.11 -2.95
N THR A 102 3.51 -3.06 -3.13
CA THR A 102 2.12 -2.79 -3.50
C THR A 102 1.34 -2.18 -2.35
N LEU A 103 1.55 -2.65 -1.11
CA LEU A 103 1.00 -1.97 0.06
C LEU A 103 1.35 -0.49 0.08
N LEU A 104 2.62 -0.15 -0.19
CA LEU A 104 3.05 1.24 -0.17
C LEU A 104 2.50 2.03 -1.35
N ALA A 105 2.50 1.46 -2.55
CA ALA A 105 1.98 2.13 -3.74
C ALA A 105 0.49 2.48 -3.58
N LEU A 106 -0.32 1.57 -3.05
CA LEU A 106 -1.75 1.81 -2.80
C LEU A 106 -1.99 2.80 -1.65
N GLU A 107 -1.16 2.75 -0.60
CA GLU A 107 -1.29 3.67 0.53
C GLU A 107 -0.89 5.11 0.18
N TYR A 108 0.19 5.28 -0.58
CA TYR A 108 0.84 6.58 -0.78
C TYR A 108 0.61 7.14 -2.18
N ASP A 109 -0.66 7.21 -2.56
CA ASP A 109 -1.14 7.94 -3.75
C ASP A 109 -0.44 7.52 -5.05
N GLU A 110 -0.29 6.20 -5.22
CA GLU A 110 0.17 5.55 -6.45
C GLU A 110 1.46 6.16 -7.02
N TYR A 111 2.40 6.50 -6.15
CA TYR A 111 3.66 7.15 -6.54
C TYR A 111 4.48 6.35 -7.59
N ARG A 112 4.20 5.06 -7.72
CA ARG A 112 4.73 4.19 -8.78
C ARG A 112 3.77 3.03 -9.05
N LEU A 113 3.93 2.37 -10.19
CA LEU A 113 3.29 1.09 -10.48
C LEU A 113 3.90 -0.02 -9.60
N SER A 114 3.04 -0.83 -8.98
CA SER A 114 3.41 -2.08 -8.33
C SER A 114 2.52 -3.22 -8.82
N LYS A 115 3.11 -4.37 -9.11
CA LYS A 115 2.47 -5.39 -9.95
C LYS A 115 1.96 -6.62 -9.19
N ASP A 116 2.62 -6.96 -8.10
CA ASP A 116 2.43 -8.22 -7.38
C ASP A 116 1.68 -8.01 -6.06
N ILE A 117 1.23 -9.08 -5.41
CA ILE A 117 0.62 -9.05 -4.09
C ILE A 117 1.49 -9.90 -3.16
N ASP A 118 2.05 -9.29 -2.12
CA ASP A 118 2.91 -9.96 -1.15
C ASP A 118 2.26 -9.98 0.22
N PHE A 119 2.34 -11.12 0.92
CA PHE A 119 2.02 -11.25 2.33
C PHE A 119 3.22 -11.82 3.09
N LEU A 120 3.42 -11.36 4.32
CA LEU A 120 4.39 -11.94 5.25
C LEU A 120 3.67 -12.67 6.39
N ILE A 121 4.13 -13.89 6.68
CA ILE A 121 3.71 -14.69 7.83
C ILE A 121 4.89 -14.84 8.78
N PRO A 122 4.71 -14.76 10.11
CA PRO A 122 5.81 -14.98 11.05
C PRO A 122 6.36 -16.40 10.95
N TYR A 123 7.69 -16.55 10.94
CA TYR A 123 8.36 -17.85 10.98
C TYR A 123 8.23 -18.52 12.36
N GLY A 124 8.27 -19.86 12.37
CA GLY A 124 8.36 -20.63 13.61
C GLY A 124 7.09 -20.71 14.43
N THR A 125 5.96 -20.24 13.90
CA THR A 125 4.66 -20.26 14.59
C THR A 125 3.72 -21.33 14.01
N GLU A 126 2.62 -21.59 14.71
CA GLU A 126 1.51 -22.39 14.19
C GLU A 126 0.84 -21.76 12.95
N SER A 127 1.12 -20.48 12.67
CA SER A 127 0.46 -19.70 11.61
C SER A 127 0.63 -20.31 10.22
N TYR A 128 1.88 -20.59 9.80
CA TYR A 128 2.11 -21.21 8.49
C TYR A 128 1.68 -22.69 8.45
N ARG A 129 1.74 -23.39 9.59
CA ARG A 129 1.26 -24.78 9.69
C ARG A 129 -0.25 -24.85 9.51
N TYR A 130 -1.00 -23.94 10.13
CA TYR A 130 -2.44 -23.78 9.92
C TYR A 130 -2.74 -23.57 8.43
N LEU A 131 -2.05 -22.63 7.78
CA LEU A 131 -2.29 -22.31 6.39
C LEU A 131 -2.00 -23.49 5.47
N ARG A 132 -0.87 -24.18 5.64
CA ARG A 132 -0.56 -25.38 4.84
C ARG A 132 -1.58 -26.49 5.02
N LYS A 133 -2.06 -26.71 6.25
CA LYS A 133 -3.10 -27.70 6.51
C LYS A 133 -4.39 -27.34 5.78
N LEU A 134 -4.84 -26.09 5.90
CA LEU A 134 -6.03 -25.58 5.21
C LEU A 134 -5.92 -25.80 3.69
N LEU A 135 -4.79 -25.43 3.09
CA LEU A 135 -4.60 -25.56 1.65
C LEU A 135 -4.43 -27.01 1.18
N TYR A 136 -3.93 -27.90 2.03
CA TYR A 136 -3.87 -29.33 1.74
C TYR A 136 -5.28 -29.95 1.75
N ASP A 137 -6.13 -29.55 2.71
CA ASP A 137 -7.47 -30.10 2.89
C ASP A 137 -8.49 -29.52 1.88
N GLU A 138 -8.42 -28.21 1.60
CA GLU A 138 -9.45 -27.45 0.87
C GLU A 138 -8.94 -26.78 -0.42
N GLY A 139 -7.65 -26.89 -0.73
CA GLY A 139 -7.04 -26.25 -1.91
C GLY A 139 -6.89 -24.73 -1.79
N ILE A 140 -6.31 -24.11 -2.82
CA ILE A 140 -5.96 -22.67 -2.83
C ILE A 140 -7.17 -21.74 -2.69
N THR A 141 -8.35 -22.22 -3.10
CA THR A 141 -9.63 -21.49 -2.98
C THR A 141 -10.00 -21.17 -1.55
N ALA A 142 -9.49 -21.93 -0.56
CA ALA A 142 -9.74 -21.69 0.87
C ALA A 142 -9.17 -20.35 1.38
N LEU A 143 -8.25 -19.71 0.64
CA LEU A 143 -7.78 -18.36 0.94
C LEU A 143 -8.82 -17.28 0.65
N PHE A 144 -9.87 -17.59 -0.12
CA PHE A 144 -10.80 -16.63 -0.67
C PHE A 144 -12.19 -16.80 -0.06
N GLN A 145 -12.87 -15.68 0.21
CA GLN A 145 -14.29 -15.68 0.59
C GLN A 145 -15.21 -15.73 -0.63
N SER A 146 -14.69 -15.28 -1.77
CA SER A 146 -15.33 -15.36 -3.07
C SER A 146 -14.25 -15.36 -4.14
N ILE A 147 -14.43 -16.15 -5.19
CA ILE A 147 -13.58 -16.14 -6.38
C ILE A 147 -14.33 -15.64 -7.61
N THR A 148 -15.49 -14.99 -7.41
CA THR A 148 -16.26 -14.41 -8.51
C THR A 148 -15.40 -13.41 -9.28
N ASP A 149 -15.32 -13.59 -10.60
CA ASP A 149 -14.53 -12.80 -11.55
C ASP A 149 -13.00 -12.84 -11.38
N ILE A 150 -12.46 -13.82 -10.65
CA ILE A 150 -11.03 -14.09 -10.62
C ILE A 150 -10.77 -15.56 -10.96
N GLU A 151 -9.66 -15.83 -11.64
CA GLU A 151 -9.23 -17.21 -11.93
C GLU A 151 -7.94 -17.50 -11.19
N LEU A 152 -7.87 -18.64 -10.50
CA LEU A 152 -6.69 -19.06 -9.75
C LEU A 152 -5.87 -20.01 -10.61
N GLY A 153 -4.60 -19.69 -10.83
CA GLY A 153 -3.68 -20.59 -11.53
C GLY A 153 -3.03 -21.62 -10.60
N GLU A 154 -2.10 -22.40 -11.16
CA GLU A 154 -1.39 -23.42 -10.39
C GLU A 154 -0.60 -22.81 -9.22
N SER A 155 -0.69 -23.48 -8.07
CA SER A 155 -0.04 -23.03 -6.83
C SER A 155 1.20 -23.86 -6.52
N THR A 156 2.25 -23.18 -6.07
CA THR A 156 3.43 -23.79 -5.46
C THR A 156 3.37 -23.55 -3.95
N ILE A 157 3.33 -24.62 -3.17
CA ILE A 157 3.29 -24.58 -1.70
C ILE A 157 4.49 -25.37 -1.17
N ASN A 158 5.37 -24.73 -0.41
CA ASN A 158 6.56 -25.40 0.13
C ASN A 158 6.87 -24.98 1.58
N GLN A 159 8.13 -24.95 1.99
CA GLN A 159 8.51 -24.51 3.35
C GLN A 159 8.72 -23.00 3.46
N TYR A 160 8.92 -22.32 2.33
CA TYR A 160 9.23 -20.89 2.26
C TYR A 160 8.00 -20.02 1.99
N GLY A 161 6.91 -20.62 1.50
CA GLY A 161 5.68 -19.88 1.22
C GLY A 161 4.74 -20.56 0.23
N ILE A 162 3.73 -19.80 -0.15
CA ILE A 162 2.72 -20.14 -1.15
C ILE A 162 2.81 -19.13 -2.28
N ARG A 163 2.84 -19.59 -3.53
CA ARG A 163 2.93 -18.73 -4.72
C ARG A 163 1.96 -19.22 -5.78
N PHE A 164 1.16 -18.31 -6.31
CA PHE A 164 0.19 -18.63 -7.36
C PHE A 164 -0.18 -17.35 -8.12
N PRO A 165 -0.48 -17.44 -9.43
CA PRO A 165 -1.04 -16.33 -10.16
C PRO A 165 -2.56 -16.27 -9.97
N VAL A 166 -3.10 -15.06 -10.00
CA VAL A 166 -4.53 -14.77 -10.06
C VAL A 166 -4.80 -13.93 -11.30
N THR A 167 -5.73 -14.36 -12.14
CA THR A 167 -6.11 -13.65 -13.37
C THR A 167 -7.35 -12.80 -13.12
N VAL A 168 -7.30 -11.53 -13.52
CA VAL A 168 -8.45 -10.61 -13.55
C VAL A 168 -8.48 -9.92 -14.90
N ASN A 169 -9.55 -10.10 -15.68
CA ASN A 169 -9.68 -9.55 -17.03
C ASN A 169 -8.40 -9.73 -17.86
N GLU A 170 -7.99 -10.99 -18.04
CA GLU A 170 -6.78 -11.41 -18.79
C GLU A 170 -5.43 -10.97 -18.20
N THR A 171 -5.42 -10.21 -17.11
CA THR A 171 -4.20 -9.77 -16.43
C THR A 171 -3.80 -10.75 -15.35
N ASN A 172 -2.63 -11.38 -15.49
CA ASN A 172 -2.04 -12.23 -14.47
C ASN A 172 -1.34 -11.38 -13.39
N ILE A 173 -1.78 -11.53 -12.14
CA ILE A 173 -1.18 -10.90 -10.96
C ILE A 173 -0.59 -11.99 -10.08
N LYS A 174 0.69 -11.86 -9.76
CA LYS A 174 1.37 -12.83 -8.90
C LYS A 174 1.02 -12.57 -7.44
N VAL A 175 0.64 -13.62 -6.73
CA VAL A 175 0.47 -13.61 -5.28
C VAL A 175 1.59 -14.42 -4.63
N GLU A 176 2.26 -13.83 -3.64
CA GLU A 176 3.16 -14.53 -2.74
C GLU A 176 2.71 -14.39 -1.29
N ILE A 177 2.67 -15.50 -0.57
CA ILE A 177 2.55 -15.53 0.90
C ILE A 177 3.83 -16.16 1.44
N VAL A 178 4.72 -15.33 1.96
CA VAL A 178 6.10 -15.70 2.30
C VAL A 178 6.26 -15.84 3.80
N VAL A 179 6.97 -16.88 4.23
CA VAL A 179 7.34 -17.06 5.63
C VAL A 179 8.53 -16.16 5.94
N ASN A 180 8.33 -15.17 6.82
CA ASN A 180 9.34 -14.21 7.25
C ASN A 180 10.10 -14.74 8.47
N GLY A 181 11.36 -15.12 8.26
CA GLY A 181 12.32 -15.46 9.32
C GLY A 181 13.29 -14.33 9.69
N GLY A 182 13.20 -13.17 9.04
CA GLY A 182 14.17 -12.09 9.20
C GLY A 182 13.86 -11.12 10.34
N PHE A 183 12.63 -11.11 10.85
CA PHE A 183 12.27 -10.29 12.00
C PHE A 183 10.92 -10.68 12.60
N THR A 184 10.69 -10.32 13.86
CA THR A 184 9.38 -10.49 14.51
C THR A 184 8.39 -9.42 14.00
N LEU A 185 7.27 -9.86 13.42
CA LEU A 185 6.20 -8.96 12.98
C LEU A 185 5.51 -8.31 14.18
N ASP A 186 5.31 -7.00 14.10
CA ASP A 186 4.43 -6.25 14.99
C ASP A 186 2.95 -6.61 14.70
N PRO A 187 2.02 -6.26 15.61
CA PRO A 187 0.59 -6.33 15.32
C PRO A 187 0.24 -5.61 14.01
N PRO A 188 -0.68 -6.18 13.19
CA PRO A 188 -1.04 -5.58 11.91
C PRO A 188 -1.83 -4.29 12.08
N VAL A 189 -1.80 -3.47 11.04
CA VAL A 189 -2.72 -2.35 10.84
C VAL A 189 -3.75 -2.70 9.77
N TYR A 190 -4.84 -1.94 9.71
CA TYR A 190 -5.94 -2.16 8.77
C TYR A 190 -6.21 -0.86 8.00
N PRO A 191 -5.60 -0.68 6.82
CA PRO A 191 -5.87 0.50 5.99
C PRO A 191 -7.35 0.56 5.60
N ASN A 192 -7.93 1.77 5.62
CA ASN A 192 -9.36 1.98 5.34
C ASN A 192 -9.79 1.45 3.97
N TRP A 193 -8.90 1.55 2.98
CA TRP A 193 -9.14 1.11 1.60
C TRP A 193 -9.03 -0.42 1.44
N ALA A 194 -8.37 -1.13 2.36
CA ALA A 194 -8.00 -2.54 2.22
C ALA A 194 -9.02 -3.51 2.86
N ASN A 195 -10.27 -3.09 3.12
CA ASN A 195 -11.39 -3.93 3.58
C ASN A 195 -11.03 -5.07 4.57
N ASN A 196 -10.50 -4.71 5.75
CA ASN A 196 -10.12 -5.65 6.82
C ASN A 196 -8.96 -6.61 6.50
N ILE A 197 -8.19 -6.37 5.44
CA ILE A 197 -6.96 -7.11 5.15
C ILE A 197 -5.88 -6.67 6.15
N PRO A 198 -5.37 -7.58 7.00
CA PRO A 198 -4.28 -7.25 7.93
C PRO A 198 -3.05 -6.88 7.11
N SER A 199 -2.44 -5.73 7.41
CA SER A 199 -1.30 -5.18 6.68
C SER A 199 -0.15 -4.87 7.62
N LEU A 200 1.09 -4.83 7.09
CA LEU A 200 2.27 -4.50 7.89
C LEU A 200 2.12 -3.14 8.58
N SER A 201 2.52 -3.09 9.85
CA SER A 201 2.67 -1.85 10.61
C SER A 201 3.68 -0.92 9.93
N ILE A 202 3.62 0.39 10.19
CA ILE A 202 4.60 1.35 9.67
C ILE A 202 6.04 0.92 10.00
N SER A 203 6.27 0.45 11.22
CA SER A 203 7.58 -0.05 11.66
C SER A 203 8.06 -1.25 10.82
N ASP A 204 7.18 -2.19 10.50
CA ASP A 204 7.55 -3.36 9.70
C ASP A 204 7.64 -3.05 8.19
N ARG A 205 6.91 -2.05 7.70
CA ARG A 205 7.10 -1.49 6.35
C ARG A 205 8.53 -0.95 6.20
N PHE A 206 9.02 -0.17 7.16
CA PHE A 206 10.42 0.27 7.18
C PHE A 206 11.39 -0.90 7.32
N THR A 207 11.18 -1.79 8.30
CA THR A 207 12.07 -2.94 8.56
C THR A 207 12.25 -3.79 7.30
N SER A 208 11.15 -4.22 6.68
CA SER A 208 11.18 -5.05 5.47
C SER A 208 11.88 -4.36 4.29
N LYS A 209 11.70 -3.04 4.13
CA LYS A 209 12.33 -2.30 3.03
C LYS A 209 13.81 -2.02 3.26
N LEU A 210 14.23 -1.78 4.50
CA LEU A 210 15.65 -1.68 4.86
C LEU A 210 16.38 -2.99 4.54
N MET A 211 15.80 -4.12 4.94
CA MET A 211 16.34 -5.46 4.66
C MET A 211 16.38 -5.73 3.15
N ALA A 212 15.27 -5.54 2.44
CA ALA A 212 15.24 -5.72 0.99
C ALA A 212 16.26 -4.83 0.27
N ASN A 213 16.38 -3.55 0.63
CA ASN A 213 17.40 -2.67 0.08
C ASN A 213 18.80 -3.21 0.34
N ALA A 214 19.10 -3.64 1.56
CA ALA A 214 20.42 -4.17 1.89
C ALA A 214 20.79 -5.44 1.09
N ASP A 215 19.81 -6.31 0.80
CA ASP A 215 20.03 -7.52 -0.01
C ASP A 215 20.31 -7.21 -1.48
N ARG A 216 19.69 -6.16 -2.06
CA ARG A 216 19.66 -5.98 -3.53
C ARG A 216 19.84 -4.55 -4.06
N TRP A 217 20.32 -3.60 -3.26
CA TRP A 217 20.46 -2.20 -3.69
C TRP A 217 21.32 -2.00 -4.94
N ASN A 218 22.33 -2.86 -5.15
CA ASN A 218 23.26 -2.77 -6.30
C ASN A 218 22.77 -3.57 -7.52
N ASP A 219 21.62 -4.24 -7.42
CA ASP A 219 21.00 -4.96 -8.53
C ASP A 219 20.10 -4.00 -9.32
N ALA A 220 20.58 -3.56 -10.49
CA ALA A 220 19.86 -2.65 -11.36
C ALA A 220 18.51 -3.21 -11.86
N SER A 221 18.31 -4.54 -11.86
CA SER A 221 17.03 -5.15 -12.23
C SER A 221 15.91 -4.83 -11.24
N THR A 222 16.27 -4.37 -10.04
CA THR A 222 15.31 -4.00 -8.98
C THR A 222 14.87 -2.55 -9.06
N GLN A 223 15.44 -1.76 -9.99
CA GLN A 223 15.09 -0.36 -10.26
C GLN A 223 15.17 0.54 -9.01
N SER A 224 16.03 0.19 -8.04
CA SER A 224 16.10 0.87 -6.74
C SER A 224 14.73 1.02 -6.04
N ARG A 225 13.77 0.14 -6.33
CA ARG A 225 12.39 0.27 -5.83
C ARG A 225 12.31 0.30 -4.32
N ASP A 226 13.16 -0.46 -3.61
CA ASP A 226 13.15 -0.46 -2.15
C ASP A 226 13.68 0.86 -1.56
N LEU A 227 14.65 1.51 -2.21
CA LEU A 227 15.11 2.85 -1.83
C LEU A 227 14.04 3.91 -2.08
N ILE A 228 13.35 3.84 -3.23
CA ILE A 228 12.24 4.75 -3.56
C ILE A 228 11.09 4.57 -2.56
N ASP A 229 10.76 3.33 -2.23
CA ASP A 229 9.76 2.98 -1.23
C ASP A 229 10.14 3.52 0.17
N LEU A 230 11.41 3.41 0.57
CA LEU A 230 11.92 4.01 1.82
C LEU A 230 11.81 5.53 1.81
N ALA A 231 12.11 6.18 0.68
CA ALA A 231 11.99 7.63 0.53
C ALA A 231 10.54 8.08 0.73
N ILE A 232 9.58 7.39 0.11
CA ILE A 232 8.15 7.68 0.30
C ILE A 232 7.70 7.43 1.73
N LEU A 233 8.12 6.31 2.34
CA LEU A 233 7.84 6.05 3.74
C LEU A 233 8.37 7.18 4.63
N ARG A 234 9.58 7.66 4.35
CA ARG A 234 10.24 8.73 5.12
C ARG A 234 9.57 10.09 4.99
N VAL A 235 9.02 10.42 3.81
CA VAL A 235 8.27 11.68 3.63
C VAL A 235 7.00 11.68 4.48
N ASN A 236 6.35 10.53 4.61
CA ASN A 236 5.06 10.41 5.29
C ASN A 236 5.19 10.06 6.78
N ASN A 237 6.34 9.52 7.21
CA ASN A 237 6.55 9.05 8.58
C ASN A 237 8.00 9.28 9.01
N GLU A 238 8.21 9.65 10.28
CA GLU A 238 9.52 9.51 10.91
C GLU A 238 9.91 8.03 10.98
N ILE A 239 11.19 7.71 10.82
CA ILE A 239 11.65 6.33 10.88
C ILE A 239 11.63 5.87 12.34
N PRO A 240 10.85 4.84 12.70
CA PRO A 240 10.89 4.35 14.07
C PRO A 240 12.26 3.75 14.36
N LEU A 241 12.93 4.18 15.44
CA LEU A 241 14.24 3.63 15.84
C LEU A 241 14.22 2.11 15.96
N ARG A 242 13.09 1.55 16.43
CA ARG A 242 12.87 0.11 16.54
C ARG A 242 12.86 -0.60 15.19
N ALA A 243 12.46 0.05 14.09
CA ALA A 243 12.43 -0.56 12.76
C ALA A 243 13.85 -0.83 12.26
N ILE A 244 14.76 0.13 12.47
CA ILE A 244 16.18 -0.03 12.14
C ILE A 244 16.82 -1.09 13.04
N ALA A 245 16.58 -1.03 14.36
CA ALA A 245 17.11 -2.02 15.30
C ALA A 245 16.67 -3.44 14.92
N LYS A 246 15.38 -3.62 14.60
CA LYS A 246 14.80 -4.89 14.18
C LYS A 246 15.44 -5.44 12.89
N ALA A 247 15.76 -4.59 11.92
CA ALA A 247 16.42 -5.01 10.69
C ALA A 247 17.90 -5.41 10.95
N GLU A 248 18.61 -4.62 11.77
CA GLU A 248 20.02 -4.85 12.13
C GLU A 248 20.24 -6.11 12.99
N GLU A 249 19.19 -6.68 13.60
CA GLU A 249 19.28 -7.98 14.30
C GLU A 249 19.67 -9.13 13.37
N THR A 250 19.32 -9.04 12.07
CA THR A 250 19.62 -10.10 11.09
C THR A 250 20.91 -9.81 10.33
N TYR A 251 21.08 -8.60 9.78
CA TYR A 251 22.32 -8.16 9.12
C TYR A 251 22.39 -6.63 9.00
N GLU A 252 23.58 -6.12 8.66
CA GLU A 252 23.86 -4.68 8.49
C GLU A 252 23.01 -4.07 7.36
N VAL A 253 22.11 -3.13 7.68
CA VAL A 253 21.22 -2.46 6.70
C VAL A 253 21.56 -0.98 6.48
N LYS A 254 22.14 -0.30 7.48
CA LYS A 254 22.49 1.12 7.38
C LYS A 254 23.53 1.40 6.30
N LYS A 255 24.61 0.63 6.27
CA LYS A 255 25.71 0.83 5.31
C LYS A 255 25.26 0.57 3.86
N PRO A 256 24.52 -0.51 3.55
CA PRO A 256 23.89 -0.65 2.24
C PRO A 256 22.93 0.49 1.88
N LEU A 257 22.16 1.02 2.83
CA LEU A 257 21.29 2.18 2.59
C LEU A 257 22.08 3.41 2.16
N VAL A 258 23.15 3.77 2.88
CA VAL A 258 24.02 4.91 2.51
C VAL A 258 24.59 4.73 1.11
N LYS A 259 25.04 3.52 0.76
CA LYS A 259 25.54 3.22 -0.59
C LYS A 259 24.45 3.36 -1.65
N ALA A 260 23.24 2.89 -1.37
CA ALA A 260 22.09 3.00 -2.27
C ALA A 260 21.74 4.46 -2.54
N ILE A 261 21.69 5.29 -1.49
CA ILE A 261 21.40 6.73 -1.58
C ILE A 261 22.45 7.42 -2.47
N ASN A 262 23.74 7.26 -2.15
CA ASN A 262 24.82 7.89 -2.91
C ASN A 262 24.81 7.45 -4.38
N ASN A 263 24.65 6.15 -4.64
CA ASN A 263 24.54 5.65 -6.01
C ASN A 263 23.35 6.25 -6.78
N PHE A 264 22.22 6.48 -6.12
CA PHE A 264 21.02 7.05 -6.74
C PHE A 264 21.12 8.56 -6.99
N ILE A 265 21.81 9.29 -6.11
CA ILE A 265 22.10 10.72 -6.26
C ILE A 265 23.11 10.93 -7.39
N ASP A 266 24.23 10.20 -7.36
CA ASP A 266 25.37 10.39 -8.26
C ASP A 266 25.11 9.96 -9.71
N LYS A 267 24.11 9.09 -9.94
CA LYS A 267 23.82 8.50 -11.27
C LYS A 267 22.45 8.92 -11.78
N GLU A 268 22.36 10.13 -12.31
CA GLU A 268 21.15 10.71 -12.89
C GLU A 268 20.49 9.83 -13.95
N GLU A 269 21.23 9.39 -14.97
CA GLU A 269 20.66 8.54 -16.04
C GLU A 269 20.10 7.21 -15.51
N TYR A 270 20.69 6.65 -14.45
CA TYR A 270 20.19 5.44 -13.81
C TYR A 270 18.90 5.73 -13.04
N ARG A 271 18.87 6.81 -12.27
CA ARG A 271 17.69 7.27 -11.54
C ARG A 271 16.49 7.51 -12.48
N ASP A 272 16.72 8.19 -13.60
CA ASP A 272 15.64 8.48 -14.56
C ASP A 272 15.08 7.20 -15.19
N LYS A 273 15.96 6.22 -15.48
CA LYS A 273 15.54 4.88 -15.92
C LYS A 273 14.71 4.17 -14.86
N CYS A 274 15.06 4.28 -13.57
CA CYS A 274 14.26 3.72 -12.48
C CYS A 274 12.87 4.33 -12.44
N PHE A 275 12.75 5.66 -12.51
CA PHE A 275 11.46 6.34 -12.53
C PHE A 275 10.60 5.93 -13.74
N GLN A 276 11.20 5.88 -14.93
CA GLN A 276 10.51 5.44 -16.14
C GLN A 276 10.02 3.99 -16.02
N GLN A 277 10.86 3.05 -15.57
CA GLN A 277 10.50 1.64 -15.50
C GLN A 277 9.48 1.31 -14.40
N LEU A 278 9.45 2.13 -13.34
CA LEU A 278 8.47 2.04 -12.27
C LEU A 278 7.19 2.85 -12.56
N ASN A 279 7.07 3.49 -13.73
CA ASN A 279 5.97 4.37 -14.11
C ASN A 279 5.69 5.46 -13.05
N VAL A 280 6.74 6.08 -12.53
CA VAL A 280 6.62 7.23 -11.62
C VAL A 280 6.17 8.44 -12.43
N LEU A 281 5.08 9.09 -12.00
CA LEU A 281 4.60 10.31 -12.63
C LEU A 281 5.52 11.50 -12.30
N ASP A 282 5.66 12.46 -13.21
CA ASP A 282 6.55 13.62 -13.04
C ASP A 282 6.27 14.41 -11.76
N ASN A 283 5.00 14.53 -11.35
CA ASN A 283 4.61 15.22 -10.12
C ASN A 283 4.99 14.44 -8.85
N LYS A 284 5.33 13.16 -8.93
CA LYS A 284 5.78 12.31 -7.81
C LYS A 284 7.29 12.33 -7.63
N ILE A 285 8.05 12.64 -8.68
CA ILE A 285 9.53 12.68 -8.63
C ILE A 285 10.04 13.65 -7.54
N PRO A 286 9.56 14.91 -7.43
CA PRO A 286 10.01 15.81 -6.37
C PRO A 286 9.74 15.27 -4.95
N VAL A 287 8.62 14.56 -4.76
CA VAL A 287 8.27 13.96 -3.46
C VAL A 287 9.26 12.85 -3.11
N ILE A 288 9.56 11.96 -4.06
CA ILE A 288 10.54 10.90 -3.88
C ILE A 288 11.93 11.50 -3.59
N MET A 289 12.35 12.50 -4.36
CA MET A 289 13.66 13.14 -4.16
C MET A 289 13.77 13.86 -2.80
N ASN A 290 12.68 14.46 -2.32
CA ASN A 290 12.63 14.98 -0.94
C ASN A 290 12.87 13.86 0.09
N GLY A 291 12.23 12.71 -0.08
CA GLY A 291 12.46 11.54 0.77
C GLY A 291 13.90 11.02 0.73
N ILE A 292 14.51 10.98 -0.47
CA ILE A 292 15.93 10.62 -0.63
C ILE A 292 16.83 11.59 0.13
N ASN A 293 16.56 12.90 0.04
CA ASN A 293 17.33 13.91 0.77
C ASN A 293 17.18 13.79 2.29
N LEU A 294 15.97 13.51 2.78
CA LEU A 294 15.74 13.25 4.21
C LEU A 294 16.53 12.03 4.69
N LEU A 295 16.50 10.93 3.92
CA LEU A 295 17.30 9.75 4.22
C LEU A 295 18.82 10.04 4.16
N PHE A 296 19.27 10.85 3.20
CA PHE A 296 20.67 11.24 3.09
C PHE A 296 21.15 11.98 4.34
N ILE A 297 20.37 12.94 4.84
CA ILE A 297 20.68 13.73 6.05
C ILE A 297 20.66 12.87 7.32
N GLU A 298 19.75 11.89 7.39
CA GLU A 298 19.56 11.08 8.60
C GLU A 298 20.61 9.96 8.75
N PHE A 299 21.19 9.48 7.64
CA PHE A 299 22.12 8.34 7.64
C PHE A 299 23.57 8.67 7.23
N ASN A 300 23.88 9.91 6.84
CA ASN A 300 25.26 10.40 6.67
C ASN A 300 25.61 11.44 7.75
#